data_AF-A0AAW2L0A3-F1
#
_entry.id   AF-A0AAW2L0A3-F1
#
_cell.length_a   1.000
_cell.length_b   1.000
_cell.length_c   1.000
_cell.angle_alpha   90.00
_cell.angle_beta   90.00
_cell.angle_gamma   90.00
#
_symmetry.space_group_name_H-M   'P 1'
#
loop_
_entity.id
_entity.type
_entity.pdbx_description
1 polymer ?
#
loop_
_entity_poly.entity_id
_entity_poly.type
_entity_poly.pdbx_seq_one_letter_code
_entity_poly.pdbx_strand_id
1 'polypeptide(L)'
;MLLQTVSRDIRSLLTERAASFHLAVDDVSITNLTFGKEFTAAIEAKQVAAQEAERAKYIVEKAEQDKKSAIIRAQGEAKSALLIGEAIGNNQSFITLRKIEASKEIARIVSESKNRVMLNTEELLLNVQGT
;
A
#
# COMPACT_ATOMS: atom_id res chain seq x y z
N MET A 1 30.41 -21.38 -0.03
CA MET A 1 31.87 -21.28 -0.31
C MET A 1 32.74 -21.44 0.94
N LEU A 2 32.42 -20.76 2.05
CA LEU A 2 33.24 -20.83 3.29
C LEU A 2 33.38 -22.26 3.85
N LEU A 3 32.31 -23.05 3.95
CA LEU A 3 32.39 -24.42 4.49
C LEU A 3 33.31 -25.36 3.70
N GLN A 4 33.34 -25.27 2.37
CA GLN A 4 34.20 -26.13 1.54
C GLN A 4 35.68 -25.82 1.75
N THR A 5 36.02 -24.55 1.95
CA THR A 5 37.41 -24.12 2.20
C THR A 5 37.85 -24.61 3.58
N VAL A 6 37.03 -24.37 4.60
CA VAL A 6 37.31 -24.79 5.98
C VAL A 6 37.42 -26.31 6.10
N SER A 7 36.55 -27.07 5.44
CA SER A 7 36.61 -28.55 5.43
C SER A 7 37.90 -29.07 4.79
N ARG A 8 38.33 -28.48 3.67
CA ARG A 8 39.57 -28.86 2.99
C ARG A 8 40.82 -28.56 3.83
N ASP A 9 40.85 -27.40 4.49
CA ASP A 9 41.98 -27.01 5.34
C ASP A 9 42.11 -27.92 6.57
N ILE A 10 40.98 -28.23 7.22
CA ILE A 10 40.94 -29.16 8.35
C ILE A 10 41.40 -30.56 7.93
N ARG A 11 40.93 -31.05 6.77
CA ARG A 11 41.36 -32.34 6.22
C ARG A 11 42.87 -32.38 6.02
N SER A 12 43.46 -31.36 5.38
CA SER A 12 44.90 -31.30 5.14
C SER A 12 45.71 -31.36 6.43
N LEU A 13 45.30 -30.60 7.45
CA LEU A 13 45.97 -30.56 8.76
C LEU A 13 45.88 -31.90 9.50
N LEU A 14 44.72 -32.56 9.43
CA LEU A 14 44.50 -33.88 10.03
C LEU A 14 45.29 -34.97 9.32
N THR A 15 45.32 -34.95 7.98
CA THR A 15 46.09 -35.92 7.18
C THR A 15 47.60 -35.82 7.47
N GLU A 16 48.14 -34.61 7.58
CA GLU A 16 49.56 -34.40 7.91
C GLU A 16 49.91 -34.90 9.32
N ARG A 17 49.04 -34.64 10.31
CA ARG A 17 49.22 -35.13 11.68
C ARG A 17 49.07 -36.65 11.77
N ALA A 18 48.08 -37.22 11.09
CA ALA A 18 47.81 -38.67 11.10
C ALA A 18 48.93 -39.48 10.41
N ALA A 19 49.56 -38.91 9.38
CA ALA A 19 50.73 -39.51 8.73
C ALA A 19 51.89 -39.74 9.70
N SER A 20 52.09 -38.85 10.68
CA SER A 20 53.10 -39.01 11.73
C SER A 20 52.83 -40.20 12.66
N PHE A 21 51.57 -40.66 12.73
CA PHE A 21 51.11 -41.80 13.52
C PHE A 21 50.80 -43.04 12.65
N HIS A 22 51.17 -43.04 11.37
CA HIS A 22 50.86 -44.11 10.40
C HIS A 22 49.34 -44.40 10.24
N LEU A 23 48.48 -43.40 10.47
CA LEU A 23 47.04 -43.50 10.21
C LEU A 23 46.67 -42.89 8.85
N ALA A 24 45.82 -43.58 8.08
CA ALA A 24 45.21 -43.07 6.87
C ALA A 24 43.83 -42.45 7.19
N VAL A 25 43.62 -41.19 6.81
CA VAL A 25 42.35 -40.46 7.01
C VAL A 25 41.63 -40.32 5.66
N ASP A 26 40.45 -40.92 5.54
CA ASP A 26 39.70 -40.98 4.28
C ASP A 26 38.68 -39.83 4.15
N ASP A 27 37.85 -39.61 5.17
CA ASP A 27 36.87 -38.51 5.22
C ASP A 27 36.75 -37.90 6.63
N VAL A 28 36.45 -36.59 6.69
CA VAL A 28 36.31 -35.82 7.94
C VAL A 28 34.96 -35.12 7.95
N SER A 29 34.08 -35.55 8.86
CA SER A 29 32.79 -34.92 9.09
C SER A 29 32.86 -33.94 10.27
N ILE A 30 32.45 -32.69 10.04
CA ILE A 30 32.27 -31.70 11.12
C ILE A 30 30.86 -31.86 11.66
N THR A 31 30.71 -32.32 12.90
CA THR A 31 29.40 -32.55 13.52
C THR A 31 28.81 -31.27 14.11
N ASN A 32 29.64 -30.50 14.83
CA ASN A 32 29.21 -29.27 15.50
C ASN A 32 30.29 -28.20 15.41
N LEU A 33 29.90 -27.01 14.95
CA LEU A 33 30.74 -25.83 14.89
C LEU A 33 30.06 -24.73 15.70
N THR A 34 30.59 -24.44 16.88
CA THR A 34 30.04 -23.43 17.78
C THR A 34 30.80 -22.14 17.59
N PHE A 35 30.14 -21.13 17.03
CA PHE A 35 30.69 -19.78 17.00
C PHE A 35 30.60 -19.16 18.40
N GLY A 36 31.59 -18.33 18.76
CA GLY A 36 31.55 -17.58 20.02
C GLY A 36 30.31 -16.68 20.09
N LYS A 37 29.75 -16.51 21.29
CA LYS A 37 28.51 -15.72 21.51
C LYS A 37 28.58 -14.31 20.89
N GLU A 38 29.73 -13.65 20.99
CA GLU A 38 29.95 -12.31 20.42
C GLU A 38 29.93 -12.29 18.89
N PHE A 39 30.43 -13.34 18.24
CA PHE A 39 30.44 -13.45 16.78
C PHE A 39 29.03 -13.70 16.23
N THR A 40 28.25 -14.55 16.90
CA THR A 40 26.84 -14.79 16.55
C THR A 40 26.02 -13.50 16.69
N ALA A 41 26.21 -12.76 17.78
CA ALA A 41 25.51 -11.49 18.01
C ALA A 41 25.87 -10.43 16.94
N ALA A 42 27.14 -10.33 16.57
CA ALA A 42 27.58 -9.39 15.52
C ALA A 42 27.00 -9.73 14.14
N ILE A 43 26.92 -11.02 13.80
CA ILE A 43 26.31 -11.47 12.54
C ILE A 43 24.81 -11.20 12.54
N GLU A 44 24.11 -11.52 13.63
CA GLU A 44 22.67 -11.29 13.76
C GLU A 44 22.34 -9.80 13.66
N ALA A 45 23.10 -8.94 14.36
CA ALA A 45 22.95 -7.50 14.25
C ALA A 45 23.17 -6.98 12.83
N LYS A 46 24.18 -7.52 12.12
CA LYS A 46 24.43 -7.16 10.71
C LYS A 46 23.30 -7.61 9.79
N GLN A 47 22.71 -8.78 10.03
CA GLN A 47 21.56 -9.27 9.28
C GLN A 47 20.33 -8.40 9.51
N VAL A 48 20.04 -8.04 10.76
CA VAL A 48 18.93 -7.14 11.12
C VAL A 48 19.11 -5.77 10.45
N ALA A 49 20.30 -5.18 10.52
CA ALA A 49 20.58 -3.89 9.88
C ALA A 49 20.41 -3.94 8.35
N ALA A 50 20.81 -5.04 7.70
CA ALA A 50 20.61 -5.21 6.27
C ALA A 50 19.12 -5.31 5.91
N GLN A 51 18.34 -6.05 6.70
CA GLN A 51 16.90 -6.20 6.51
C GLN A 51 16.15 -4.89 6.77
N GLU A 52 16.54 -4.12 7.79
CA GLU A 52 15.97 -2.81 8.06
C GLU A 52 16.26 -1.81 6.93
N ALA A 53 17.47 -1.82 6.37
CA ALA A 53 17.83 -0.97 5.24
C ALA A 53 17.00 -1.30 3.97
N GLU A 54 16.77 -2.58 3.70
CA GLU A 54 15.91 -3.02 2.59
C GLU A 54 14.46 -2.61 2.82
N ARG A 55 13.95 -2.78 4.04
CA ARG A 55 12.61 -2.34 4.43
C ARG A 55 12.43 -0.82 4.31
N ALA A 56 13.43 -0.03 4.72
CA ALA A 56 13.39 1.41 4.62
C ALA A 56 13.29 1.88 3.15
N LYS A 57 14.06 1.25 2.24
CA LYS A 57 13.96 1.51 0.79
C LYS A 57 12.55 1.23 0.27
N TYR A 58 11.96 0.11 0.65
CA TYR A 58 10.60 -0.25 0.24
C TYR A 58 9.55 0.75 0.74
N ILE A 59 9.69 1.25 1.97
CA ILE A 59 8.78 2.26 2.54
C ILE A 59 8.85 3.58 1.74
N VAL A 60 10.06 4.02 1.39
CA VAL A 60 10.26 5.23 0.59
C VAL A 60 9.63 5.07 -0.79
N GLU A 61 9.91 3.96 -1.47
CA GLU A 61 9.35 3.67 -2.80
C GLU A 61 7.82 3.61 -2.78
N LYS A 62 7.24 2.93 -1.77
CA LYS A 62 5.79 2.90 -1.57
C LYS A 62 5.21 4.30 -1.37
N ALA A 63 5.86 5.14 -0.55
CA ALA A 63 5.39 6.51 -0.31
C ALA A 63 5.46 7.39 -1.58
N GLU A 64 6.48 7.20 -2.42
CA GLU A 64 6.56 7.86 -3.73
C GLU A 64 5.45 7.40 -4.68
N GLN A 65 5.18 6.10 -4.71
CA GLN A 65 4.12 5.54 -5.55
C GLN A 65 2.73 6.00 -5.10
N ASP A 66 2.47 6.04 -3.79
CA ASP A 66 1.22 6.55 -3.23
C ASP A 66 0.99 8.03 -3.59
N LYS A 67 2.05 8.87 -3.51
CA LYS A 67 1.97 10.27 -3.96
C LYS A 67 1.63 10.39 -5.45
N LYS A 68 2.31 9.63 -6.30
CA LYS A 68 2.04 9.63 -7.75
C LYS A 68 0.61 9.19 -8.04
N SER A 69 0.14 8.14 -7.37
CA SER A 69 -1.23 7.64 -7.48
C SER A 69 -2.26 8.71 -7.09
N ALA A 70 -2.04 9.41 -5.97
CA ALA A 70 -2.92 10.49 -5.52
C ALA A 70 -2.99 11.65 -6.54
N ILE A 71 -1.85 12.05 -7.13
CA ILE A 71 -1.80 13.10 -8.15
C ILE A 71 -2.55 12.66 -9.42
N ILE A 72 -2.29 11.44 -9.90
CA ILE A 72 -2.95 10.90 -11.10
C ILE A 72 -4.45 10.80 -10.88
N ARG A 73 -4.88 10.34 -9.70
CA ARG A 73 -6.30 10.26 -9.34
C ARG A 73 -6.95 11.64 -9.32
N ALA A 74 -6.33 12.62 -8.67
CA ALA A 74 -6.83 14.00 -8.64
C ALA A 74 -6.92 14.61 -10.04
N GLN A 75 -5.91 14.38 -10.89
CA GLN A 75 -5.94 14.81 -12.30
C GLN A 75 -7.03 14.12 -13.11
N GLY A 76 -7.22 12.81 -12.90
CA GLY A 76 -8.27 12.03 -13.54
C GLY A 76 -9.67 12.50 -13.14
N GLU A 77 -9.88 12.77 -11.85
CA GLU A 77 -11.13 13.34 -11.32
C GLU A 77 -11.38 14.74 -11.89
N ALA A 78 -10.37 15.61 -11.90
CA ALA A 78 -10.49 16.96 -12.47
C ALA A 78 -10.82 16.93 -13.97
N LYS A 79 -10.13 16.10 -14.74
CA LYS A 79 -10.38 15.96 -16.19
C LYS A 79 -11.76 15.36 -16.47
N SER A 80 -12.19 14.40 -15.66
CA SER A 80 -13.54 13.82 -15.75
C SER A 80 -14.60 14.86 -15.44
N ALA A 81 -14.42 15.67 -14.39
CA ALA A 81 -15.32 16.74 -14.03
C ALA A 81 -15.42 17.81 -15.13
N LEU A 82 -14.29 18.17 -15.77
CA LEU A 82 -14.28 19.10 -16.91
C LEU A 82 -15.06 18.54 -18.11
N LEU A 83 -14.80 17.30 -18.51
CA LEU A 83 -15.50 16.65 -19.63
C LEU A 83 -17.00 16.51 -19.36
N ILE A 84 -17.38 16.14 -18.13
CA ILE A 84 -18.78 16.09 -17.71
C ILE A 84 -19.39 17.50 -17.75
N GLY A 85 -18.67 18.51 -17.25
CA GLY A 85 -19.11 19.91 -17.28
C GLY A 85 -19.34 20.43 -18.70
N GLU A 86 -18.43 20.14 -19.64
CA GLU A 86 -18.58 20.48 -21.06
C GLU A 86 -19.77 19.74 -21.71
N ALA A 87 -19.91 18.44 -21.45
CA ALA A 87 -21.03 17.66 -21.97
C ALA A 87 -22.38 18.17 -21.44
N ILE A 88 -22.42 18.58 -20.17
CA ILE A 88 -23.58 19.16 -19.51
C ILE A 88 -23.89 20.56 -20.06
N GLY A 89 -22.89 21.42 -20.25
CA GLY A 89 -23.07 22.78 -20.78
C GLY A 89 -23.61 22.80 -22.20
N ASN A 90 -23.27 21.80 -23.01
CA ASN A 90 -23.81 21.64 -24.35
C ASN A 90 -25.29 21.18 -24.37
N ASN A 91 -25.83 20.67 -23.27
CA ASN A 91 -27.21 20.20 -23.18
C ASN A 91 -27.94 20.83 -21.98
N GLN A 92 -28.36 22.08 -22.15
CA GLN A 92 -29.13 22.85 -21.16
C GLN A 92 -30.39 22.11 -20.66
N SER A 93 -31.01 21.31 -21.54
CA SER A 93 -32.19 20.48 -21.20
C SER A 93 -31.86 19.36 -20.21
N PHE A 94 -30.62 18.88 -20.18
CA PHE A 94 -30.17 17.86 -19.23
C PHE A 94 -30.02 18.43 -17.81
N ILE A 95 -29.53 19.67 -17.67
CA ILE A 95 -29.45 20.37 -16.37
C ILE A 95 -30.84 20.59 -15.78
N THR A 96 -31.79 21.06 -16.59
CA THR A 96 -33.15 21.30 -16.12
C THR A 96 -33.83 20.00 -15.73
N LEU A 97 -33.70 18.92 -16.52
CA LEU A 97 -34.18 17.58 -16.16
C LEU A 97 -33.57 17.06 -14.86
N ARG A 98 -32.24 17.16 -14.70
CA ARG A 98 -31.54 16.73 -13.48
C ARG A 98 -31.96 17.53 -12.26
N LYS A 99 -32.18 18.84 -12.42
CA LYS A 99 -32.70 19.72 -11.36
C LYS A 99 -34.11 19.30 -10.96
N ILE A 100 -34.98 18.99 -11.92
CA ILE A 100 -36.34 18.50 -11.66
C ILE A 100 -36.31 17.16 -10.94
N GLU A 101 -35.47 16.20 -11.35
CA GLU A 101 -35.31 14.91 -10.66
C GLU A 101 -34.82 15.09 -9.21
N ALA A 102 -33.79 15.91 -9.00
CA ALA A 102 -33.26 16.20 -7.68
C ALA A 102 -34.31 16.88 -6.80
N SER A 103 -35.04 17.87 -7.34
CA SER A 103 -36.15 18.51 -6.64
C SER A 103 -37.27 17.53 -6.29
N LYS A 104 -37.60 16.60 -7.18
CA LYS A 104 -38.60 15.55 -6.93
C LYS A 104 -38.18 14.60 -5.80
N GLU A 105 -36.92 14.20 -5.79
CA GLU A 105 -36.38 13.33 -4.74
C GLU A 105 -36.32 14.04 -3.38
N ILE A 106 -35.85 15.29 -3.35
CA ILE A 106 -35.87 16.11 -2.13
C ILE A 106 -37.32 16.28 -1.63
N ALA A 107 -38.27 16.57 -2.51
CA ALA A 107 -39.68 16.69 -2.15
C ALA A 107 -40.24 15.38 -1.56
N ARG A 108 -39.85 14.22 -2.11
CA ARG A 108 -40.21 12.90 -1.58
C ARG A 108 -39.65 12.68 -0.18
N ILE A 109 -38.35 12.93 0.01
CA ILE A 109 -37.67 12.80 1.32
C ILE A 109 -38.30 13.76 2.35
N VAL A 110 -38.62 14.99 1.96
CA VAL A 110 -39.27 15.97 2.84
C VAL A 110 -40.70 15.56 3.17
N SER A 111 -41.45 15.00 2.22
CA SER A 111 -42.81 14.49 2.45
C SER A 111 -42.86 13.27 3.36
N GLU A 112 -41.86 12.39 3.30
CA GLU A 112 -41.75 11.21 4.16
C GLU A 112 -41.15 11.54 5.55
N SER A 113 -40.42 12.65 5.65
CA SER A 113 -39.82 13.13 6.88
C SER A 113 -40.89 13.58 7.89
N LYS A 114 -40.71 13.21 9.17
CA LYS A 114 -41.57 13.68 10.28
C LYS A 114 -41.41 15.18 10.58
N ASN A 115 -40.46 15.86 9.94
CA ASN A 115 -40.21 17.28 10.15
C ASN A 115 -41.16 18.14 9.31
N ARG A 116 -42.00 18.97 9.95
CA ARG A 116 -42.92 19.86 9.24
C ARG A 116 -42.19 21.09 8.72
N VAL A 117 -41.91 21.12 7.42
CA VAL A 117 -41.41 22.30 6.72
C VAL A 117 -42.63 23.14 6.28
N MET A 118 -42.79 24.32 6.85
CA MET A 118 -43.81 25.30 6.43
C MET A 118 -43.25 26.04 5.21
N LEU A 119 -43.92 25.97 4.07
CA LEU A 119 -43.56 26.70 2.87
C LEU A 119 -44.47 27.94 2.76
N ASN A 120 -43.88 29.07 2.38
CA ASN A 120 -44.65 30.29 2.16
C ASN A 120 -45.55 30.12 0.91
N THR A 121 -46.84 30.35 1.08
CA THR A 121 -47.85 30.26 0.02
C THR A 121 -47.59 31.23 -1.14
N GLU A 122 -46.89 32.35 -0.90
CA GLU A 122 -46.49 33.32 -1.94
C GLU A 122 -45.47 32.75 -2.93
N GLU A 123 -44.49 31.98 -2.45
CA GLU A 123 -43.47 31.34 -3.31
C GLU A 123 -44.05 30.18 -4.13
N LEU A 124 -45.11 29.55 -3.63
CA LEU A 124 -45.76 28.41 -4.28
C LEU A 124 -46.81 28.83 -5.32
N LEU A 125 -47.07 30.14 -5.50
CA LEU A 125 -48.13 30.67 -6.37
C LEU A 125 -49.51 30.00 -6.10
N LEU A 126 -49.71 29.49 -4.88
CA LEU A 126 -50.94 28.82 -4.45
C LEU A 126 -51.95 29.82 -3.87
N ASN A 127 -51.82 31.11 -4.21
CA ASN A 127 -52.80 32.10 -3.83
C ASN A 127 -54.06 31.92 -4.69
N VAL A 128 -54.97 31.05 -4.25
CA VAL A 128 -56.31 30.88 -4.81
C VAL A 128 -57.32 31.90 -4.28
N GLN A 129 -56.88 32.92 -3.52
CA GLN A 129 -57.70 34.09 -3.23
C GLN A 129 -57.31 35.25 -4.13
N GLY A 130 -57.81 35.19 -5.36
CA GLY A 130 -58.23 36.39 -6.07
C GLY A 130 -59.59 36.80 -5.53
N THR A 131 -59.69 38.05 -5.05
CA THR A 131 -60.90 38.86 -5.26
C THR A 131 -61.04 39.18 -6.73
#